data_AF-A0A426VZH2-F1
#
_entry.id   AF-A0A426VZH2-F1
#
_cell.length_a   1.000
_cell.length_b   1.000
_cell.length_c   1.000
_cell.angle_alpha   90.00
_cell.angle_beta   90.00
_cell.angle_gamma   90.00
#
_symmetry.space_group_name_H-M   'P 1'
#
loop_
_entity.id
_entity.type
_entity.pdbx_description
1 polymer ?
#
loop_
_entity_poly.entity_id
_entity_poly.type
_entity_poly.pdbx_seq_one_letter_code
_entity_poly.pdbx_strand_id
1 'polypeptide(L)' 'MSTKDQAKTIKNYIEVFFAAILIVSSLSFLVWNQGNHFSNTGAIAFFIAGILIIIKIKANWEYKQRKHQKQEPEE' A
#
# COMPACT_ATOMS: atom_id res chain seq x y z
N MET A 1 -8.20 16.22 16.46
CA MET A 1 -7.70 14.94 15.94
C MET A 1 -7.08 14.18 17.10
N SER A 2 -7.62 13.01 17.44
CA SER A 2 -7.10 12.22 18.57
C SER A 2 -5.66 11.78 18.29
N THR A 3 -4.80 11.71 19.31
CA THR A 3 -3.42 11.19 19.20
C THR A 3 -3.38 9.80 18.57
N LYS A 4 -4.44 9.00 18.75
CA LYS A 4 -4.63 7.68 18.12
C LYS A 4 -4.84 7.77 16.60
N ASP A 5 -5.50 8.81 16.11
CA ASP A 5 -5.69 9.03 14.67
C ASP A 5 -4.41 9.54 14.01
N GLN A 6 -3.62 10.37 14.69
CA GLN A 6 -2.31 10.80 14.18
C GLN A 6 -1.35 9.62 14.02
N ALA A 7 -1.27 8.73 15.01
CA ALA A 7 -0.43 7.53 14.94
C ALA A 7 -0.83 6.59 13.78
N LYS A 8 -2.14 6.44 13.55
CA LYS A 8 -2.67 5.62 12.44
C LYS A 8 -2.34 6.23 11.07
N THR A 9 -2.44 7.54 10.95
CA THR A 9 -2.10 8.28 9.73
C THR A 9 -0.61 8.18 9.42
N ILE A 10 0.26 8.38 10.41
CA ILE A 10 1.73 8.24 10.24
C ILE A 10 2.09 6.80 9.84
N LYS A 11 1.49 5.79 10.48
CA LYS A 11 1.70 4.39 10.10
C LYS A 11 1.34 4.13 8.64
N ASN A 12 0.20 4.64 8.17
CA ASN A 12 -0.19 4.52 6.76
C ASN A 12 0.83 5.18 5.82
N TYR A 13 1.35 6.37 6.15
CA TYR A 13 2.37 7.01 5.32
C TYR A 13 3.66 6.18 5.23
N ILE A 14 4.10 5.62 6.35
CA ILE A 14 5.25 4.73 6.40
C ILE A 14 5.01 3.47 5.54
N GLU A 15 3.83 2.86 5.65
CA GLU A 15 3.45 1.69 4.84
C GLU A 15 3.44 2.01 3.33
N VAL A 16 2.90 3.16 2.92
CA VAL A 16 2.91 3.59 1.51
C VAL A 16 4.35 3.86 1.03
N PHE A 17 5.18 4.48 1.87
CA PHE A 17 6.57 4.75 1.54
C PHE A 17 7.36 3.45 1.30
N PHE A 18 7.22 2.46 2.18
CA PHE A 18 7.83 1.15 1.98
C PHE A 18 7.28 0.41 0.76
N ALA A 19 5.97 0.49 0.50
CA ALA A 19 5.37 -0.08 -0.70
C ALA A 19 5.96 0.54 -1.98
N ALA A 20 6.15 1.86 -2.01
CA ALA A 20 6.78 2.54 -3.14
C ALA A 20 8.23 2.08 -3.35
N ILE A 21 9.01 1.97 -2.27
CA ILE A 21 10.39 1.46 -2.34
C ILE A 21 10.43 0.02 -2.87
N LEU A 22 9.52 -0.85 -2.43
CA LEU A 22 9.43 -2.23 -2.90
C LEU A 22 9.10 -2.29 -4.39
N ILE A 23 8.19 -1.45 -4.87
CA ILE A 23 7.82 -1.37 -6.28
C ILE A 23 8.99 -0.86 -7.14
N VAL A 24 9.63 0.23 -6.75
CA VAL A 24 10.75 0.80 -7.52
C VAL A 24 11.95 -0.15 -7.52
N SER A 25 12.27 -0.76 -6.39
CA SER A 25 13.38 -1.71 -6.26
C SER A 25 13.13 -2.97 -7.08
N SER A 26 11.91 -3.52 -7.05
CA SER A 26 11.56 -4.71 -7.85
C SER A 26 11.62 -4.43 -9.35
N LEU A 27 11.11 -3.29 -9.81
CA LEU A 27 11.21 -2.89 -11.22
C LEU A 27 12.67 -2.70 -11.65
N SER A 28 13.47 -2.00 -10.83
CA SER A 28 14.90 -1.79 -11.11
C SER A 28 15.66 -3.11 -11.21
N PHE A 29 15.33 -4.07 -10.34
CA PHE A 29 15.93 -5.39 -10.34
C PHE A 29 15.53 -6.23 -11.57
N LEU A 30 14.26 -6.20 -11.96
CA LEU A 30 13.78 -6.89 -13.16
C LEU A 30 14.45 -6.35 -14.44
N VAL A 31 14.66 -5.03 -14.51
CA VAL A 31 15.34 -4.39 -15.64
C VAL A 31 16.82 -4.81 -15.69
N TRP A 32 17.48 -4.92 -14.54
CA TRP A 32 18.90 -5.30 -14.47
C TRP A 32 19.15 -6.78 -14.79
N ASN A 33 18.20 -7.67 -14.47
CA ASN A 33 18.44 -9.11 -14.45
C ASN A 33 17.54 -9.91 -15.42
N GLN A 34 17.43 -9.44 -16.67
CA GLN A 34 16.53 -10.04 -17.68
C GLN A 34 16.77 -11.55 -17.96
N GLY A 35 17.98 -12.06 -17.72
CA GLY A 35 18.34 -13.45 -18.01
C GLY A 35 18.08 -14.47 -16.90
N ASN A 36 17.72 -14.05 -15.68
CA ASN A 36 17.69 -14.93 -14.52
C ASN A 36 16.27 -15.13 -13.96
N HIS A 37 15.56 -16.13 -14.48
CA HIS A 37 14.14 -16.38 -14.19
C HIS A 37 13.81 -16.52 -12.69
N PHE A 38 14.67 -17.17 -11.90
CA PHE A 38 14.45 -17.37 -10.46
C PHE A 38 14.46 -16.05 -9.68
N SER A 39 15.42 -15.17 -9.99
CA SER A 39 15.52 -13.86 -9.36
C SER A 39 14.38 -12.93 -9.80
N ASN A 40 13.90 -13.09 -11.04
CA ASN A 40 12.76 -12.33 -11.56
C ASN A 40 11.45 -12.70 -10.86
N THR A 41 11.24 -13.97 -10.48
CA THR A 41 10.08 -14.40 -9.68
C THR A 41 10.03 -13.68 -8.33
N GLY A 42 11.18 -13.55 -7.66
CA GLY A 42 11.27 -12.81 -6.39
C GLY A 42 10.89 -11.33 -6.54
N ALA A 43 11.41 -10.67 -7.58
CA ALA A 43 11.08 -9.28 -7.86
C ALA A 43 9.59 -9.08 -8.20
N ILE A 44 8.99 -9.98 -8.97
CA ILE A 44 7.54 -9.95 -9.24
C ILE A 44 6.73 -10.11 -7.94
N ALA A 45 7.13 -10.99 -7.02
CA ALA A 45 6.47 -11.16 -5.74
C ALA A 45 6.54 -9.87 -4.90
N PHE A 46 7.70 -9.19 -4.86
CA PHE A 46 7.84 -7.90 -4.17
C PHE A 46 7.01 -6.79 -4.81
N PHE A 47 6.91 -6.78 -6.14
CA PHE A 47 6.07 -5.84 -6.87
C PHE A 47 4.58 -6.01 -6.51
N ILE A 48 4.08 -7.25 -6.54
CA ILE A 48 2.69 -7.58 -6.16
C ILE A 48 2.43 -7.20 -4.70
N ALA A 49 3.35 -7.50 -3.79
CA ALA A 49 3.22 -7.15 -2.38
C ALA A 49 3.09 -5.62 -2.18
N GLY A 50 3.90 -4.82 -2.88
CA GLY A 50 3.80 -3.36 -2.84
C GLY A 50 2.43 -2.85 -3.32
N ILE A 51 1.91 -3.42 -4.41
CA ILE A 51 0.57 -3.07 -4.92
C ILE A 51 -0.53 -3.42 -3.91
N LEU A 52 -0.46 -4.61 -3.31
CA LEU A 52 -1.47 -5.05 -2.34
C LEU A 52 -1.52 -4.16 -1.09
N ILE A 53 -0.38 -3.65 -0.63
CA ILE A 53 -0.32 -2.70 0.48
C ILE A 53 -1.09 -1.41 0.12
N ILE A 54 -0.86 -0.87 -1.08
CA ILE A 54 -1.56 0.34 -1.56
C ILE A 54 -3.07 0.09 -1.66
N ILE A 55 -3.48 -1.04 -2.26
CA ILE A 55 -4.90 -1.41 -2.39
C ILE A 55 -5.56 -1.52 -1.02
N LYS A 56 -4.93 -2.19 -0.06
CA LYS A 56 -5.43 -2.34 1.30
C LYS A 56 -5.64 -0.99 1.99
N ILE A 57 -4.69 -0.06 1.84
CA ILE A 57 -4.79 1.28 2.42
C ILE A 57 -5.95 2.05 1.80
N LYS A 58 -6.09 2.00 0.47
CA LYS A 58 -7.22 2.62 -0.24
C LYS A 58 -8.56 2.04 0.19
N ALA A 59 -8.69 0.71 0.25
CA ALA A 59 -9.91 0.03 0.68
C ALA A 59 -10.30 0.40 2.12
N ASN A 60 -9.31 0.53 3.02
CA ASN A 60 -9.54 0.94 4.41
C ASN A 60 -10.01 2.40 4.51
N TRP A 61 -9.53 3.28 3.62
CA TRP A 61 -9.98 4.66 3.53
C TRP A 61 -11.41 4.75 2.98
N GLU A 62 -11.72 4.05 1.89
CA GLU A 62 -13.08 3.97 1.33
C GLU A 62 -14.09 3.40 2.35
N TYR A 63 -13.70 2.37 3.10
CA TYR A 63 -14.53 1.80 4.16
C TYR A 63 -14.83 2.81 5.28
N LYS A 64 -13.82 3.58 5.71
CA LYS A 64 -14.03 4.66 6.68
C LYS A 64 -14.99 5.72 6.17
N GLN A 65 -14.85 6.14 4.91
CA GLN A 65 -15.75 7.13 4.32
C GLN A 65 -17.20 6.66 4.26
N ARG A 66 -17.43 5.39 3.84
CA ARG A 66 -18.78 4.81 3.81
C ARG A 66 -19.42 4.69 5.19
N LYS A 67 -18.63 4.48 6.25
CA LYS A 67 -19.14 4.47 7.63
C LYS A 67 -19.52 5.86 8.14
N HIS A 68 -18.77 6.90 7.77
CA HIS A 68 -19.11 8.28 8.13
C HIS A 68 -20.36 8.78 7.41
N GLN A 69 -20.55 8.41 6.13
CA GLN A 69 -21.78 8.76 5.39
C GLN A 69 -23.05 8.05 5.89
N LYS A 70 -22.94 6.84 6.47
CA LYS A 70 -24.10 6.14 7.03
C LYS A 70 -24.47 6.58 8.46
N GLN A 71 -23.72 7.52 9.04
CA GLN A 71 -23.96 8.04 10.38
C GLN A 71 -24.56 9.45 10.40
N GLU A 72 -24.80 10.08 9.24
CA GLU A 72 -25.73 11.20 9.13
C GLU A 72 -27.14 10.62 9.17
N PRO A 73 -27.87 10.72 10.30
CA PRO A 73 -29.27 10.34 10.32
C PRO A 73 -30.02 11.41 9.51
N GLU A 74 -30.94 10.95 8.68
CA GLU A 74 -32.01 11.77 8.14
C GLU A 74 -32.66 12.53 9.32
N GLU A 75 -32.44 13.85 9.38
CA GLU A 75 -33.25 14.79 10.19
C GLU A 75 -34.63 14.98 9.55
#